data_AF-A0A2U9LPZ7-F1
#
_entry.id   AF-A0A2U9LPZ7-F1
#
_cell.length_a   1.000
_cell.length_b   1.000
_cell.length_c   1.000
_cell.angle_alpha   90.00
_cell.angle_beta   90.00
_cell.angle_gamma   90.00
#
_symmetry.space_group_name_H-M   'P 1'
#
loop_
_entity.id
_entity.type
_entity.pdbx_description
1 polymer ?
#
loop_
_entity_poly.entity_id
_entity_poly.type
_entity_poly.pdbx_seq_one_letter_code
_entity_poly.pdbx_strand_id
1 'polypeptide(L)'
;MTILSQENPVILLLENMLEALSTAPDNINNERRRRRYLLNWLESARQMSAFRGMAEEFTTLRKLLATNTDIPVANTLKSLLESGNNAALYDLYRFRSALSACRSLGWQIGTCAWNDQLLSETLSRAQTGKRHILQLNSTRDTFSTTGRMLRPVAFSLIHPASLESSEVEDIFRDEGFILAHGRECSLNGSGRNMLSRILHVGHSGLPKAEWGIDHSNHLLH
;
A
#
# COMPACT_ATOMS: atom_id res chain seq x y z
N MET A 1 -9.52 -28.28 -2.86
CA MET A 1 -10.11 -27.43 -1.82
C MET A 1 -9.61 -26.02 -2.09
N THR A 2 -10.34 -25.30 -2.95
CA THR A 2 -9.98 -23.96 -3.41
C THR A 2 -10.39 -22.98 -2.31
N ILE A 3 -9.40 -22.32 -1.70
CA ILE A 3 -9.62 -21.20 -0.79
C ILE A 3 -10.26 -20.10 -1.65
N LEU A 4 -11.57 -19.91 -1.52
CA LEU A 4 -12.26 -18.73 -2.03
C LEU A 4 -11.74 -17.54 -1.22
N SER A 5 -10.70 -16.89 -1.75
CA SER A 5 -10.29 -15.56 -1.32
C SER A 5 -11.54 -14.69 -1.24
N GLN A 6 -11.84 -14.09 -0.09
CA GLN A 6 -12.91 -13.11 0.03
C GLN A 6 -12.75 -12.09 -1.11
N GLU A 7 -13.75 -12.00 -2.00
CA GLU A 7 -13.77 -10.99 -3.05
C GLU A 7 -13.59 -9.62 -2.40
N ASN A 8 -12.58 -8.87 -2.86
CA ASN A 8 -12.32 -7.53 -2.35
C ASN A 8 -13.60 -6.70 -2.50
N PRO A 9 -14.18 -6.18 -1.39
CA PRO A 9 -15.50 -5.56 -1.42
C PRO A 9 -15.53 -4.28 -2.28
N VAL A 10 -14.37 -3.65 -2.53
CA VAL A 10 -14.22 -2.53 -3.47
C VAL A 10 -14.35 -3.00 -4.91
N ILE A 11 -13.76 -4.15 -5.26
CA ILE A 11 -13.85 -4.73 -6.60
C ILE A 11 -15.30 -5.11 -6.88
N LEU A 12 -15.94 -5.83 -5.94
CA LEU A 12 -17.35 -6.18 -6.03
C LEU A 12 -18.25 -4.93 -6.17
N LEU A 13 -17.94 -3.85 -5.44
CA LEU A 13 -18.67 -2.59 -5.57
C LEU A 13 -18.53 -1.97 -6.97
N LEU A 14 -17.33 -1.95 -7.54
CA LEU A 14 -17.06 -1.41 -8.87
C LEU A 14 -17.72 -2.24 -9.97
N GLU A 15 -17.69 -3.57 -9.85
CA GLU A 15 -18.39 -4.50 -10.76
C GLU A 15 -19.90 -4.28 -10.72
N ASN A 16 -20.50 -4.22 -9.53
CA ASN A 16 -21.93 -3.99 -9.37
C ASN A 16 -22.36 -2.61 -9.91
N MET A 17 -21.51 -1.59 -9.79
CA MET A 17 -21.77 -0.28 -10.41
C MET A 17 -21.76 -0.34 -11.94
N LEU A 18 -20.83 -1.08 -12.53
CA LEU A 18 -20.77 -1.27 -13.98
C LEU A 18 -21.98 -2.07 -14.48
N GLU A 19 -22.38 -3.12 -13.75
CA GLU A 19 -23.58 -3.89 -14.06
C GLU A 19 -24.84 -3.03 -13.97
N ALA A 20 -25.01 -2.25 -12.90
CA ALA A 20 -26.11 -1.31 -12.75
C ALA A 20 -26.17 -0.29 -13.90
N LEU A 21 -25.01 0.17 -14.38
CA LEU A 21 -24.95 1.08 -15.52
C LEU A 21 -25.33 0.40 -16.84
N SER A 22 -24.95 -0.88 -17.02
CA SER A 22 -25.26 -1.65 -18.22
C SER A 22 -26.74 -2.07 -18.31
N THR A 23 -27.38 -2.23 -17.16
CA THR A 23 -28.81 -2.58 -17.02
C THR A 23 -29.70 -1.37 -16.78
N ALA A 24 -29.12 -0.16 -16.85
CA ALA A 24 -29.86 1.08 -16.69
C ALA A 24 -30.89 1.26 -17.81
N PRO A 25 -32.07 1.84 -17.51
CA PRO A 25 -33.10 2.06 -18.53
C PRO A 25 -32.61 2.95 -19.68
N ASP A 26 -33.14 2.71 -20.89
CA ASP A 26 -32.70 3.38 -22.13
C ASP A 26 -32.83 4.92 -22.11
N ASN A 27 -33.65 5.46 -21.21
CA ASN A 27 -33.84 6.90 -21.02
C ASN A 27 -32.63 7.61 -20.39
N ILE A 28 -31.61 6.86 -19.98
CA ILE A 28 -30.33 7.35 -19.43
C ILE A 28 -29.27 7.44 -20.55
N ASN A 29 -29.60 8.21 -21.58
CA ASN A 29 -28.81 8.34 -22.79
C ASN A 29 -27.68 9.40 -22.72
N ASN A 30 -27.64 10.23 -21.67
CA ASN A 30 -26.60 11.23 -21.48
C ASN A 30 -25.81 11.03 -20.18
N GLU A 31 -24.56 11.49 -20.21
CA GLU A 31 -23.58 11.29 -19.14
C GLU A 31 -24.03 11.84 -17.78
N ARG A 32 -24.70 13.01 -17.78
CA ARG A 32 -25.24 13.62 -16.57
C ARG A 32 -26.30 12.74 -15.89
N ARG A 33 -27.18 12.11 -16.67
CA ARG A 33 -28.19 11.17 -16.17
C ARG A 33 -27.56 9.88 -15.69
N ARG A 34 -26.54 9.35 -16.38
CA ARG A 34 -25.79 8.15 -15.97
C ARG A 34 -25.13 8.33 -14.61
N ARG A 35 -24.48 9.47 -14.39
CA ARG A 35 -23.85 9.81 -13.10
C ARG A 35 -24.88 9.97 -11.98
N ARG A 36 -26.01 10.63 -12.26
CA ARG A 36 -27.09 10.77 -11.28
C ARG A 36 -27.71 9.42 -10.91
N TYR A 37 -27.89 8.55 -11.89
CA TYR A 37 -28.36 7.18 -11.66
C TYR A 37 -27.41 6.42 -10.74
N LEU A 38 -26.11 6.45 -11.00
CA LEU A 38 -25.11 5.81 -10.14
C LEU A 38 -25.06 6.42 -8.73
N LEU A 39 -25.21 7.74 -8.59
CA LEU A 39 -25.29 8.39 -7.27
C LEU A 39 -26.49 7.88 -6.44
N ASN A 40 -27.66 7.75 -7.08
CA ASN A 40 -28.84 7.20 -6.42
C ASN A 40 -28.64 5.71 -6.09
N TRP A 41 -28.05 4.95 -7.01
CA TRP A 41 -27.73 3.54 -6.81
C TRP A 41 -26.78 3.34 -5.62
N LEU A 42 -25.72 4.16 -5.51
CA LEU A 42 -24.78 4.13 -4.38
C LEU A 42 -25.47 4.39 -3.04
N GLU A 43 -26.51 5.24 -3.01
CA GLU A 43 -27.27 5.53 -1.80
C GLU A 43 -28.03 4.29 -1.30
N SER A 44 -28.59 3.49 -2.21
CA SER A 44 -29.21 2.20 -1.91
C SER A 44 -28.17 1.13 -1.57
N ALA A 45 -27.09 1.03 -2.35
CA ALA A 45 -26.04 0.02 -2.18
C ALA A 45 -25.36 0.10 -0.81
N ARG A 46 -25.22 1.31 -0.24
CA ARG A 46 -24.65 1.51 1.10
C ARG A 46 -25.38 0.73 2.22
N GLN A 47 -26.65 0.38 2.01
CA GLN A 47 -27.44 -0.38 2.99
C GLN A 47 -27.25 -1.91 2.86
N MET A 48 -26.60 -2.38 1.79
CA MET A 48 -26.38 -3.80 1.56
C MET A 48 -25.34 -4.34 2.55
N SER A 49 -25.60 -5.53 3.11
CA SER A 49 -24.69 -6.18 4.05
C SER A 49 -23.29 -6.44 3.47
N ALA A 50 -23.21 -6.68 2.16
CA ALA A 50 -21.97 -6.92 1.43
C ALA A 50 -20.98 -5.73 1.47
N PHE A 51 -21.47 -4.51 1.72
CA PHE A 51 -20.65 -3.28 1.69
C PHE A 51 -20.53 -2.59 3.05
N ARG A 52 -20.83 -3.31 4.13
CA ARG A 52 -20.74 -2.78 5.50
C ARG A 52 -19.29 -2.37 5.81
N GLY A 53 -19.09 -1.15 6.32
CA GLY A 53 -17.78 -0.62 6.71
C GLY A 53 -17.07 0.25 5.66
N MET A 54 -17.60 0.35 4.44
CA MET A 54 -16.94 1.06 3.32
C MET A 54 -17.25 2.57 3.23
N ALA A 55 -17.44 3.25 4.37
CA ALA A 55 -17.96 4.62 4.37
C ALA A 55 -17.07 5.62 3.60
N GLU A 56 -15.76 5.42 3.64
CA GLU A 56 -14.78 6.27 2.94
C GLU A 56 -14.77 6.03 1.43
N GLU A 57 -14.89 4.78 0.99
CA GLU A 57 -14.96 4.39 -0.42
C GLU A 57 -16.24 4.94 -1.06
N PHE A 58 -17.39 4.80 -0.39
CA PHE A 58 -18.64 5.42 -0.85
C PHE A 58 -18.51 6.94 -0.97
N THR A 59 -17.87 7.59 0.02
CA THR A 59 -17.64 9.04 -0.01
C THR A 59 -16.75 9.45 -1.18
N THR A 60 -15.70 8.67 -1.43
CA THR A 60 -14.74 8.91 -2.51
C THR A 60 -15.37 8.73 -3.89
N LEU A 61 -16.12 7.64 -4.08
CA LEU A 61 -16.86 7.37 -5.32
C LEU A 61 -17.91 8.46 -5.60
N ARG A 62 -18.67 8.90 -4.58
CA ARG A 62 -19.61 10.03 -4.73
C ARG A 62 -18.91 11.30 -5.18
N LYS A 63 -17.77 11.65 -4.58
CA LYS A 63 -16.98 12.81 -4.98
C LYS A 63 -16.50 12.68 -6.42
N LEU A 64 -15.94 11.53 -6.80
CA LEU A 64 -15.43 11.26 -8.15
C LEU A 64 -16.52 11.32 -9.22
N LEU A 65 -17.72 10.80 -8.93
CA LEU A 65 -18.89 10.91 -9.81
C LEU A 65 -19.35 12.37 -10.01
N ALA A 66 -19.17 13.21 -9.00
CA ALA A 66 -19.59 14.61 -9.02
C ALA A 66 -18.59 15.56 -9.70
N THR A 67 -17.28 15.28 -9.63
CA THR A 67 -16.24 16.22 -10.08
C THR A 67 -15.68 15.93 -11.47
N ASN A 68 -15.57 14.66 -11.88
CA ASN A 68 -14.86 14.30 -13.10
C ASN A 68 -15.80 14.14 -14.29
N THR A 69 -16.41 15.23 -14.76
CA THR A 69 -17.49 15.20 -15.78
C THR A 69 -17.03 15.03 -17.22
N ASP A 70 -15.74 15.24 -17.49
CA ASP A 70 -15.20 15.29 -18.86
C ASP A 70 -14.95 13.89 -19.43
N ILE A 71 -14.82 12.89 -18.57
CA ILE A 71 -14.58 11.49 -18.94
C ILE A 71 -15.89 10.71 -18.78
N PRO A 72 -16.29 9.84 -19.71
CA PRO A 72 -17.45 8.96 -19.54
C PRO A 72 -17.33 8.11 -18.27
N VAL A 73 -18.37 8.10 -17.43
CA VAL A 73 -18.34 7.43 -16.11
C VAL A 73 -18.07 5.93 -16.22
N ALA A 74 -18.57 5.28 -17.28
CA ALA A 74 -18.28 3.88 -17.55
C ALA A 74 -16.78 3.63 -17.74
N ASN A 75 -16.08 4.52 -18.42
CA ASN A 75 -14.64 4.41 -18.63
C ASN A 75 -13.88 4.64 -17.33
N THR A 76 -14.29 5.64 -16.53
CA THR A 76 -13.69 5.87 -15.21
C THR A 76 -13.86 4.65 -14.29
N LEU A 77 -15.05 4.05 -14.25
CA LEU A 77 -15.30 2.84 -13.45
C LEU A 77 -14.51 1.64 -13.96
N LYS A 78 -14.42 1.43 -15.29
CA LYS A 78 -13.57 0.38 -15.88
C LYS A 78 -12.10 0.57 -15.53
N SER A 79 -11.58 1.79 -15.65
CA SER A 79 -10.18 2.08 -15.27
C SER A 79 -9.93 1.89 -13.77
N LEU A 80 -10.90 2.23 -12.91
CA LEU A 80 -10.81 1.94 -11.47
C LEU A 80 -10.85 0.44 -11.18
N LEU A 81 -11.72 -0.31 -11.86
CA LEU A 81 -11.84 -1.76 -11.72
C LEU A 81 -10.58 -2.46 -12.22
N GLU A 82 -10.08 -2.08 -13.39
CA GLU A 82 -8.80 -2.52 -13.92
C GLU A 82 -7.69 -2.18 -12.94
N SER A 83 -7.61 -0.94 -12.45
CA SER A 83 -6.60 -0.56 -11.44
C SER A 83 -6.73 -1.34 -10.14
N GLY A 84 -7.95 -1.69 -9.71
CA GLY A 84 -8.19 -2.46 -8.49
C GLY A 84 -7.82 -3.93 -8.65
N ASN A 85 -8.24 -4.56 -9.76
CA ASN A 85 -7.84 -5.92 -10.12
C ASN A 85 -6.32 -6.01 -10.31
N ASN A 86 -5.73 -5.00 -10.94
CA ASN A 86 -4.30 -4.84 -11.08
C ASN A 86 -3.61 -4.59 -9.72
N ALA A 87 -4.23 -3.86 -8.79
CA ALA A 87 -3.65 -3.62 -7.46
C ALA A 87 -3.55 -4.91 -6.63
N ALA A 88 -4.51 -5.82 -6.77
CA ALA A 88 -4.45 -7.16 -6.17
C ALA A 88 -3.39 -8.07 -6.84
N LEU A 89 -3.07 -7.81 -8.12
CA LEU A 89 -2.12 -8.61 -8.91
C LEU A 89 -0.68 -8.06 -8.91
N TYR A 90 -0.47 -6.78 -8.62
CA TYR A 90 0.85 -6.13 -8.70
C TYR A 90 1.38 -5.71 -7.33
N ASP A 91 2.59 -6.19 -7.04
CA ASP A 91 3.30 -5.98 -5.78
C ASP A 91 3.42 -4.50 -5.39
N LEU A 92 3.58 -3.59 -6.36
CA LEU A 92 3.73 -2.16 -6.06
C LEU A 92 2.51 -1.56 -5.35
N TYR A 93 1.29 -2.00 -5.69
CA TYR A 93 0.09 -1.46 -5.06
C TYR A 93 -0.10 -2.01 -3.65
N ARG A 94 0.04 -3.32 -3.46
CA ARG A 94 0.05 -3.97 -2.14
C ARG A 94 1.10 -3.37 -1.22
N PHE A 95 2.29 -3.10 -1.77
CA PHE A 95 3.39 -2.45 -1.06
C PHE A 95 3.03 -1.01 -0.63
N ARG A 96 2.41 -0.23 -1.51
CA ARG A 96 1.94 1.14 -1.18
C ARG A 96 0.79 1.13 -0.18
N SER A 97 -0.08 0.12 -0.24
CA SER A 97 -1.15 -0.12 0.74
C SER A 97 -0.56 -0.35 2.14
N ALA A 98 0.40 -1.28 2.27
CA ALA A 98 1.14 -1.53 3.51
C ALA A 98 1.79 -0.27 4.08
N LEU A 99 2.48 0.52 3.24
CA LEU A 99 3.08 1.79 3.67
C LEU A 99 2.01 2.81 4.12
N SER A 100 0.86 2.85 3.45
CA SER A 100 -0.25 3.72 3.85
C SER A 100 -0.81 3.34 5.23
N ALA A 101 -0.96 2.04 5.49
CA ALA A 101 -1.37 1.53 6.79
C ALA A 101 -0.35 1.83 7.89
N CYS A 102 0.95 1.67 7.62
CA CYS A 102 1.99 2.08 8.56
C CYS A 102 1.89 3.58 8.89
N ARG A 103 1.63 4.42 7.87
CA ARG A 103 1.48 5.86 8.05
C ARG A 103 0.28 6.23 8.92
N SER A 104 -0.86 5.55 8.76
CA SER A 104 -2.06 5.81 9.59
C SER A 104 -1.82 5.46 11.06
N LEU A 105 -0.93 4.50 11.34
CA LEU A 105 -0.49 4.12 12.68
C LEU A 105 0.60 5.04 13.26
N GLY A 106 1.01 6.07 12.52
CA GLY A 106 1.93 7.11 12.96
C GLY A 106 3.40 6.88 12.58
N TRP A 107 3.70 5.93 11.69
CA TRP A 107 5.04 5.76 11.13
C TRP A 107 5.37 6.86 10.13
N GLN A 108 6.55 7.46 10.28
CA GLN A 108 7.06 8.45 9.34
C GLN A 108 7.87 7.76 8.25
N ILE A 109 7.47 7.93 7.00
CA ILE A 109 8.05 7.19 5.86
C ILE A 109 8.96 8.13 5.07
N GLY A 110 10.20 7.71 4.88
CA GLY A 110 11.21 8.43 4.11
C GLY A 110 11.97 7.50 3.17
N THR A 111 12.72 8.09 2.25
CA THR A 111 13.67 7.38 1.39
C THR A 111 15.06 7.93 1.68
N CYS A 112 16.03 7.04 1.79
CA CYS A 112 17.44 7.38 1.86
C CYS A 112 17.94 7.55 0.43
N ALA A 113 18.38 8.77 0.11
CA ALA A 113 18.74 9.09 -1.27
C ALA A 113 20.07 8.42 -1.69
N TRP A 114 20.97 8.20 -0.73
CA TRP A 114 22.33 7.71 -0.97
C TRP A 114 22.79 6.78 0.15
N ASN A 115 23.38 5.63 -0.19
CA ASN A 115 23.82 4.62 0.78
C ASN A 115 24.84 5.18 1.80
N ASP A 116 25.70 6.07 1.35
CA ASP A 116 26.73 6.77 2.11
C ASP A 116 26.15 7.77 3.13
N GLN A 117 24.87 8.12 3.03
CA GLN A 117 24.13 8.94 4.00
C GLN A 117 23.29 8.09 4.98
N LEU A 118 23.28 6.77 4.85
CA LEU A 118 22.42 5.90 5.66
C LEU A 118 22.61 6.10 7.17
N LEU A 119 23.85 6.16 7.64
CA LEU A 119 24.15 6.32 9.05
C LEU A 119 23.69 7.70 9.57
N SER A 120 24.01 8.77 8.85
CA SER A 120 23.66 10.14 9.25
C SER A 120 22.15 10.35 9.24
N GLU A 121 21.45 9.84 8.23
CA GLU A 121 19.99 9.87 8.18
C GLU A 121 19.37 9.03 9.30
N THR A 122 19.86 7.80 9.53
CA THR A 122 19.34 6.94 10.60
C THR A 122 19.48 7.60 11.97
N LEU A 123 20.64 8.19 12.27
CA LEU A 123 20.87 8.91 13.52
C LEU A 123 20.00 10.17 13.63
N SER A 124 19.87 10.94 12.55
CA SER A 124 19.01 12.13 12.50
C SER A 124 17.55 11.78 12.81
N ARG A 125 17.04 10.68 12.25
CA ARG A 125 15.68 10.19 12.52
C ARG A 125 15.54 9.69 13.96
N ALA A 126 16.56 9.00 14.49
CA ALA A 126 16.55 8.52 15.88
C ALA A 126 16.48 9.66 16.90
N GLN A 127 17.16 10.78 16.66
CA GLN A 127 17.11 11.96 17.53
C GLN A 127 15.70 12.54 17.69
N THR A 128 14.79 12.33 16.73
CA THR A 128 13.40 12.78 16.87
C THR A 128 12.62 11.96 17.90
N GLY A 129 13.09 10.76 18.26
CA GLY A 129 12.40 9.77 19.10
C GLY A 129 11.05 9.31 18.55
N LYS A 130 10.81 9.48 17.24
CA LYS A 130 9.60 9.02 16.56
C LYS A 130 9.88 7.70 15.86
N ARG A 131 8.81 7.05 15.38
CA ARG A 131 8.86 5.83 14.58
C ARG A 131 9.04 6.19 13.12
N HIS A 132 10.07 5.63 12.47
CA HIS A 132 10.37 5.88 11.07
C HIS A 132 10.58 4.59 10.30
N ILE A 133 10.11 4.58 9.05
CA ILE A 133 10.45 3.61 8.02
C ILE A 133 11.31 4.34 7.00
N LEU A 134 12.60 4.05 6.98
CA LEU A 134 13.54 4.63 6.02
C LEU A 134 13.84 3.61 4.93
N GLN A 135 13.34 3.83 3.73
CA GLN A 135 13.59 2.97 2.57
C GLN A 135 15.02 3.18 2.05
N LEU A 136 15.75 2.09 1.84
CA LEU A 136 17.19 2.09 1.56
C LEU A 136 17.51 1.93 0.07
N ASN A 137 16.60 1.35 -0.70
CA ASN A 137 16.76 1.18 -2.14
C ASN A 137 15.63 1.88 -2.90
N SER A 138 15.90 2.29 -4.13
CA SER A 138 14.94 3.03 -4.95
C SER A 138 13.72 2.18 -5.32
N THR A 139 12.52 2.77 -5.25
CA THR A 139 11.29 2.14 -5.77
C THR A 139 11.40 1.86 -7.28
N ARG A 140 12.13 2.69 -8.02
CA ARG A 140 12.33 2.50 -9.47
C ARG A 140 13.12 1.24 -9.79
N ASP A 141 14.04 0.86 -8.91
CA ASP A 141 14.94 -0.27 -9.12
C ASP A 141 14.40 -1.57 -8.50
N THR A 142 13.35 -1.46 -7.67
CA THR A 142 12.71 -2.59 -6.98
C THR A 142 11.46 -3.08 -7.69
N PHE A 143 10.80 -2.23 -8.48
CA PHE A 143 9.60 -2.58 -9.23
C PHE A 143 9.78 -2.33 -10.73
N SER A 144 9.24 -3.23 -11.54
CA SER A 144 9.07 -3.04 -12.98
C SER A 144 8.11 -1.90 -13.30
N THR A 145 8.09 -1.47 -14.56
CA THR A 145 7.13 -0.48 -15.07
C THR A 145 5.67 -0.93 -14.94
N THR A 146 5.42 -2.25 -14.88
CA THR A 146 4.10 -2.83 -14.66
C THR A 146 3.77 -3.02 -13.17
N GLY A 147 4.66 -2.65 -12.25
CA GLY A 147 4.43 -2.73 -10.81
C GLY A 147 4.70 -4.10 -10.19
N ARG A 148 5.26 -5.07 -10.94
CA ARG A 148 5.79 -6.32 -10.38
C ARG A 148 7.10 -6.04 -9.67
N MET A 149 7.29 -6.60 -8.47
CA MET A 149 8.54 -6.51 -7.72
C MET A 149 9.60 -7.40 -8.38
N LEU A 150 10.79 -6.83 -8.56
CA LEU A 150 11.94 -7.47 -9.19
C LEU A 150 13.00 -7.87 -8.16
N ARG A 151 13.06 -7.16 -7.04
CA ARG A 151 13.93 -7.43 -5.89
C ARG A 151 13.31 -6.87 -4.61
N PRO A 152 13.67 -7.36 -3.42
CA PRO A 152 13.08 -6.89 -2.17
C PRO A 152 13.36 -5.41 -1.92
N VAL A 153 12.39 -4.76 -1.30
CA VAL A 153 12.58 -3.40 -0.77
C VAL A 153 13.22 -3.52 0.60
N ALA A 154 14.33 -2.81 0.81
CA ALA A 154 15.02 -2.78 2.09
C ALA A 154 14.64 -1.53 2.87
N PHE A 155 14.36 -1.70 4.16
CA PHE A 155 14.03 -0.62 5.09
C PHE A 155 14.96 -0.65 6.30
N SER A 156 15.23 0.52 6.86
CA SER A 156 15.63 0.68 8.26
C SER A 156 14.42 1.13 9.06
N LEU A 157 13.93 0.25 9.95
CA LEU A 157 12.89 0.54 10.92
C LEU A 157 13.54 1.18 12.14
N ILE A 158 13.25 2.45 12.38
CA ILE A 158 13.84 3.23 13.47
C ILE A 158 12.76 3.54 14.49
N HIS A 159 12.89 3.03 15.71
CA HIS A 159 11.84 3.16 16.72
C HIS A 159 12.41 3.14 18.15
N PRO A 160 11.65 3.61 19.16
CA PRO A 160 12.03 3.43 20.55
C PRO A 160 12.18 1.95 20.91
N ALA A 161 13.19 1.60 21.69
CA ALA A 161 13.46 0.21 22.10
C ALA A 161 12.34 -0.42 22.94
N SER A 162 11.49 0.40 23.56
CA SER A 162 10.34 -0.05 24.34
C SER A 162 9.14 -0.50 23.49
N LEU A 163 9.22 -0.35 22.16
CA LEU A 163 8.11 -0.61 21.25
C LEU A 163 8.39 -1.86 20.44
N GLU A 164 7.43 -2.79 20.41
CA GLU A 164 7.48 -3.93 19.49
C GLU A 164 7.17 -3.46 18.06
N SER A 165 8.10 -3.68 17.15
CA SER A 165 7.98 -3.32 15.73
C SER A 165 7.35 -4.42 14.86
N SER A 166 6.82 -5.48 15.49
CA SER A 166 6.08 -6.56 14.82
C SER A 166 4.89 -6.03 14.02
N GLU A 167 4.26 -4.92 14.44
CA GLU A 167 3.14 -4.27 13.73
C GLU A 167 3.46 -3.98 12.25
N VAL A 168 4.65 -3.46 11.95
CA VAL A 168 5.03 -3.18 10.54
C VAL A 168 5.16 -4.48 9.76
N GLU A 169 5.72 -5.50 10.39
CA GLU A 169 5.90 -6.81 9.77
C GLU A 169 4.54 -7.47 9.49
N ASP A 170 3.62 -7.42 10.45
CA ASP A 170 2.26 -7.96 10.32
C ASP A 170 1.53 -7.30 9.15
N ILE A 171 1.58 -5.98 9.01
CA ILE A 171 0.97 -5.23 7.89
C ILE A 171 1.51 -5.71 6.53
N PHE A 172 2.82 -5.89 6.41
CA PHE A 172 3.39 -6.39 5.14
C PHE A 172 3.03 -7.86 4.89
N ARG A 173 2.94 -8.69 5.92
CA ARG A 173 2.50 -10.09 5.78
C ARG A 173 1.03 -10.19 5.38
N ASP A 174 0.17 -9.33 5.90
CA ASP A 174 -1.26 -9.25 5.54
C ASP A 174 -1.47 -8.88 4.07
N GLU A 175 -0.58 -8.06 3.51
CA GLU A 175 -0.53 -7.74 2.06
C GLU A 175 0.14 -8.86 1.22
N GLY A 176 0.52 -9.97 1.85
CA GLY A 176 1.05 -11.17 1.20
C GLY A 176 2.54 -11.10 0.88
N PHE A 177 3.30 -10.22 1.53
CA PHE A 177 4.75 -10.18 1.41
C PHE A 177 5.43 -11.17 2.36
N ILE A 178 6.62 -11.60 1.95
CA ILE A 178 7.59 -12.33 2.77
C ILE A 178 8.63 -11.35 3.26
N LEU A 179 9.07 -11.58 4.49
CA LEU A 179 10.01 -10.73 5.19
C LEU A 179 11.31 -11.48 5.43
N ALA A 180 12.42 -10.77 5.29
CA ALA A 180 13.72 -11.22 5.78
C ALA A 180 14.35 -10.15 6.66
N HIS A 181 14.83 -10.56 7.83
CA HIS A 181 15.44 -9.67 8.80
C HIS A 181 16.93 -9.52 8.51
N GLY A 182 17.38 -8.27 8.50
CA GLY A 182 18.80 -7.93 8.48
C GLY A 182 19.32 -7.59 9.87
N ARG A 183 20.34 -6.74 9.91
CA ARG A 183 20.99 -6.33 11.16
C ARG A 183 20.07 -5.47 12.03
N GLU A 184 20.17 -5.66 13.33
CA GLU A 184 19.60 -4.77 14.34
C GLU A 184 20.73 -4.09 15.13
N CYS A 185 20.57 -2.79 15.39
CA CYS A 185 21.54 -1.97 16.09
C CYS A 185 20.85 -1.05 17.10
N SER A 186 21.43 -0.95 18.31
CA SER A 186 21.08 0.10 19.26
C SER A 186 21.72 1.43 18.85
N LEU A 187 20.93 2.50 18.82
CA LEU A 187 21.37 3.83 18.42
C LEU A 187 21.73 4.67 19.66
N ASN A 188 22.74 4.19 20.40
CA ASN A 188 23.18 4.75 21.68
C ASN A 188 23.67 6.22 21.61
N GLY A 189 23.97 6.72 20.41
CA GLY A 189 24.39 8.10 20.16
C GLY A 189 23.24 9.13 20.01
N SER A 190 21.97 8.68 20.04
CA SER A 190 20.81 9.56 19.81
C SER A 190 20.32 10.31 21.06
N GLY A 191 20.95 10.09 22.23
CA GLY A 191 20.48 10.60 23.52
C GLY A 191 19.15 9.99 23.98
N ARG A 192 18.64 8.99 23.25
CA ARG A 192 17.39 8.27 23.49
C ARG A 192 17.63 6.77 23.25
N ASN A 193 16.87 5.91 23.93
CA ASN A 193 16.98 4.46 23.72
C ASN A 193 16.22 4.05 22.45
N MET A 194 16.90 4.14 21.31
CA MET A 194 16.34 3.88 19.97
C MET A 194 16.99 2.64 19.35
N LEU A 195 16.23 1.89 18.57
CA LEU A 195 16.70 0.76 17.76
C LEU A 195 16.56 1.11 16.28
N SER A 196 17.47 0.55 15.48
CA SER A 196 17.34 0.44 14.02
C SER A 196 17.41 -1.03 13.64
N ARG A 197 16.40 -1.51 12.92
CA ARG A 197 16.36 -2.88 12.37
C ARG A 197 16.22 -2.82 10.86
N ILE A 198 17.04 -3.59 10.15
CA ILE A 198 16.91 -3.76 8.71
C ILE A 198 15.83 -4.81 8.42
N LEU A 199 14.86 -4.45 7.56
CA LEU A 199 13.79 -5.34 7.09
C LEU A 199 13.78 -5.35 5.57
N HIS A 200 13.84 -6.54 4.98
CA HIS A 200 13.66 -6.75 3.54
C HIS A 200 12.26 -7.28 3.28
N VAL A 201 11.51 -6.60 2.41
CA VAL A 201 10.14 -6.95 2.03
C VAL A 201 10.13 -7.42 0.59
N GLY A 202 9.72 -8.66 0.37
CA GLY A 202 9.72 -9.32 -0.94
C GLY A 202 8.54 -10.27 -1.12
N HIS A 203 8.51 -11.06 -2.20
CA HIS A 203 7.57 -12.16 -2.36
C HIS A 203 8.31 -13.47 -2.66
N SER A 204 7.65 -14.61 -2.47
CA SER A 204 8.24 -15.97 -2.58
C SER A 204 8.88 -16.28 -3.93
N GLY A 205 8.38 -15.65 -4.99
CA GLY A 205 8.88 -15.80 -6.36
C GLY A 205 10.14 -15.00 -6.70
N LEU A 206 10.69 -14.21 -5.76
CA LEU A 206 11.94 -13.47 -6.00
C LEU A 206 13.15 -14.41 -5.92
N PRO A 207 14.16 -14.25 -6.81
CA PRO A 207 15.38 -15.04 -6.76
C PRO A 207 16.11 -14.85 -5.43
N LYS A 208 16.61 -15.93 -4.81
CA LYS A 208 17.33 -15.86 -3.54
C LYS A 208 18.52 -14.89 -3.56
N ALA A 209 19.19 -14.77 -4.70
CA ALA A 209 20.32 -13.86 -4.90
C ALA A 209 19.95 -12.37 -4.74
N GLU A 210 18.69 -12.00 -5.00
CA GLU A 210 18.23 -10.61 -4.92
C GLU A 210 17.93 -10.17 -3.49
N TRP A 211 17.84 -11.09 -2.52
CA TRP A 211 17.45 -10.73 -1.15
C TRP A 211 18.51 -9.95 -0.38
N GLY A 212 19.73 -9.79 -0.93
CA GLY A 212 20.74 -8.87 -0.39
C GLY A 212 21.10 -9.12 1.08
N ILE A 213 20.82 -10.32 1.60
CA ILE A 213 21.17 -10.75 2.95
C ILE A 213 22.65 -11.12 2.94
N ASP A 214 23.53 -10.16 2.68
CA ASP A 214 24.97 -10.34 2.84
C ASP A 214 25.24 -10.46 4.34
N HIS A 215 25.73 -11.63 4.76
CA HIS A 215 26.14 -11.93 6.14
C HIS A 215 27.44 -11.18 6.54
N SER A 216 27.85 -10.17 5.76
CA SER A 216 29.23 -9.68 5.70
C SER A 216 29.38 -8.16 5.52
N ASN A 217 28.35 -7.33 5.74
CA ASN A 217 28.52 -5.88 5.73
C ASN A 217 29.06 -5.34 7.08
N HIS A 218 30.38 -5.37 7.20
CA HIS A 218 31.22 -4.78 8.24
C HIS A 218 31.30 -3.24 8.15
N LEU A 219 30.17 -2.53 8.29
CA LEU A 219 30.21 -1.05 8.31
C LEU A 219 29.34 -0.46 9.40
N LEU A 220 29.56 -0.88 10.65
CA LEU A 220 29.35 -0.08 11.86
C LEU A 220 30.27 -0.68 12.94
N HIS A 221 31.50 -0.16 13.01
CA HIS A 221 32.42 -0.24 14.15
C HIS A 221 32.70 1.19 14.60
#